data_AF-A0A151TZA2-F1
#
_entry.id   AF-A0A151TZA2-F1
#
_cell.length_a   1.000
_cell.length_b   1.000
_cell.length_c   1.000
_cell.angle_alpha   90.00
_cell.angle_beta   90.00
_cell.angle_gamma   90.00
#
_symmetry.space_group_name_H-M   'P 1'
#
loop_
_entity.id
_entity.type
_entity.pdbx_description
1 polymer ?
#
loop_
_entity_poly.entity_id
_entity_poly.type
_entity_poly.pdbx_seq_one_letter_code
_entity_poly.pdbx_strand_id
1 'polypeptide(L)' 'ESKVDLPNFFGKDDVEVYLDWEMKVKQLFACHKVSKERKVPLKTFSFQGYAMYWWTSLEKEEKAS' A
#
# COMPACT_ATOMS: atom_id res chain seq x y z
N GLU A 1 13.65 0.84 -14.24
CA GLU A 1 13.06 1.61 -13.13
C GLU A 1 13.79 1.28 -11.84
N SER A 2 14.04 2.26 -10.99
CA SER A 2 14.65 2.04 -9.67
C SER A 2 13.70 1.27 -8.76
N LYS A 3 14.22 0.33 -7.98
CA LYS A 3 13.44 -0.38 -6.94
C LYS A 3 12.96 0.65 -5.91
N VAL A 4 11.65 0.78 -5.75
CA VAL A 4 11.05 1.66 -4.74
C VAL A 4 10.73 0.80 -3.52
N ASP A 5 11.34 1.13 -2.39
CA ASP A 5 11.09 0.44 -1.13
C ASP A 5 10.07 1.25 -0.33
N LEU A 6 8.85 0.71 -0.19
CA LEU A 6 7.76 1.38 0.53
C LEU A 6 7.75 0.97 2.01
N PRO A 7 7.41 1.89 2.92
CA PRO A 7 7.22 1.53 4.32
C PRO A 7 6.07 0.52 4.47
N ASN A 8 6.22 -0.43 5.39
CA ASN A 8 5.17 -1.41 5.68
C ASN A 8 3.95 -0.75 6.32
N PHE A 9 2.76 -1.21 5.95
CA PHE A 9 1.50 -0.84 6.60
C PHE A 9 0.82 -2.07 7.19
N PHE A 10 0.60 -2.04 8.50
CA PHE A 10 0.02 -3.18 9.24
C PHE A 10 -1.50 -3.11 9.39
N GLY A 11 -2.14 -1.97 9.08
CA GLY A 11 -3.58 -1.81 9.21
C GLY A 11 -4.06 -1.75 10.66
N LYS A 12 -3.33 -1.07 11.54
CA LYS A 12 -3.79 -0.80 12.90
C LYS A 12 -4.89 0.26 12.91
N ASP A 13 -5.68 0.28 13.96
CA ASP A 13 -6.75 1.24 14.30
C ASP A 13 -6.22 2.64 14.70
N ASP A 14 -5.04 3.01 14.19
CA ASP A 14 -4.35 4.25 14.47
C ASP A 14 -4.31 5.13 13.21
N VAL A 15 -5.04 6.23 13.26
CA VAL A 15 -5.16 7.19 12.14
C VAL A 15 -3.83 7.87 11.87
N GLU A 16 -3.02 8.16 12.88
CA GLU A 16 -1.72 8.82 12.71
C GLU A 16 -0.75 7.91 11.96
N VAL A 17 -0.76 6.61 12.26
CA VAL A 17 0.04 5.59 11.56
C VAL A 17 -0.33 5.51 10.09
N TYR A 18 -1.63 5.56 9.76
CA TYR A 18 -2.07 5.59 8.36
C TYR A 18 -1.59 6.86 7.64
N LEU A 19 -1.76 8.03 8.26
CA LEU A 19 -1.38 9.31 7.66
C LEU A 19 0.13 9.42 7.42
N ASP A 20 0.95 8.99 8.38
CA ASP A 20 2.41 8.97 8.25
C ASP A 20 2.86 8.03 7.11
N TRP A 21 2.29 6.81 7.07
CA TRP A 21 2.55 5.87 5.99
C TRP A 21 2.14 6.46 4.62
N GLU A 22 0.94 7.04 4.52
CA GLU A 22 0.42 7.59 3.27
C GLU A 22 1.30 8.74 2.75
N MET A 23 1.76 9.62 3.65
CA MET A 23 2.65 10.73 3.33
C MET A 23 4.00 10.24 2.79
N LYS A 24 4.62 9.26 3.47
CA LYS A 24 5.90 8.67 3.04
C LYS A 24 5.78 8.00 1.67
N VAL A 25 4.71 7.24 1.43
CA VAL A 25 4.46 6.61 0.13
C VAL A 25 4.27 7.67 -0.96
N LYS A 26 3.52 8.75 -0.70
CA LYS A 26 3.34 9.86 -1.66
C LYS A 26 4.67 10.51 -2.04
N GLN A 27 5.54 10.76 -1.06
CA GLN A 27 6.88 11.33 -1.28
C GLN A 27 7.77 10.39 -2.12
N LEU A 28 7.78 9.09 -1.79
CA LEU A 28 8.55 8.09 -2.54
C LEU A 28 8.08 7.96 -4.00
N PHE A 29 6.76 7.97 -4.23
CA PHE A 29 6.21 7.95 -5.58
C PHE A 29 6.58 9.18 -6.40
N ALA A 30 6.61 10.37 -5.77
CA ALA A 30 7.04 11.59 -6.42
C ALA A 30 8.55 11.55 -6.76
N CYS A 31 9.38 11.14 -5.80
CA CYS A 31 10.84 11.04 -5.95
C CYS A 31 11.23 10.06 -7.08
N HIS A 32 10.61 8.88 -7.10
CA HIS A 32 10.92 7.83 -8.07
C HIS A 32 10.11 7.93 -9.38
N LYS A 33 9.27 8.97 -9.53
CA LYS A 33 8.40 9.18 -10.71
C LYS A 33 7.58 7.94 -11.08
N VAL A 34 7.01 7.28 -10.07
CA VAL A 34 6.23 6.04 -10.25
C VAL A 34 4.98 6.30 -11.09
N SER A 35 4.80 5.52 -12.16
CA SER A 35 3.64 5.63 -13.06
C SER A 35 2.33 5.28 -12.34
N LYS A 36 1.20 5.81 -12.81
CA LYS A 36 -0.10 5.61 -12.15
C LYS A 36 -0.46 4.13 -12.05
N GLU A 37 -0.16 3.35 -13.08
CA GLU A 37 -0.46 1.92 -13.17
C GLU A 37 0.31 1.10 -12.13
N ARG A 38 1.51 1.55 -11.72
CA ARG A 38 2.35 0.85 -10.75
C ARG A 38 2.07 1.22 -9.29
N LYS A 39 1.37 2.33 -9.02
CA LYS A 39 1.14 2.83 -7.65
C LYS A 39 0.31 1.89 -6.78
N VAL A 40 -0.76 1.32 -7.34
CA VAL A 40 -1.66 0.42 -6.60
C VAL A 40 -0.94 -0.89 -6.25
N PRO A 41 -0.34 -1.63 -7.22
CA PRO A 41 0.43 -2.83 -6.90
C PRO A 41 1.51 -2.60 -5.83
N LEU A 42 2.26 -1.50 -5.92
CA LEU A 42 3.30 -1.18 -4.95
C LEU A 42 2.75 -0.94 -3.54
N LYS A 43 1.64 -0.20 -3.41
CA LYS A 43 0.97 -0.01 -2.11
C LYS A 43 0.53 -1.36 -1.52
N THR A 44 -0.10 -2.22 -2.33
CA THR A 44 -0.53 -3.54 -1.89
C THR A 44 0.64 -4.40 -1.41
N PHE A 45 1.80 -4.35 -2.09
CA PHE A 45 3.00 -5.06 -1.64
C PHE A 45 3.56 -4.58 -0.30
N SER A 46 3.25 -3.35 0.11
CA SER A 46 3.66 -2.82 1.42
C SER A 46 2.72 -3.22 2.56
N PHE A 47 1.58 -3.86 2.26
CA PHE A 47 0.68 -4.34 3.30
C PHE A 47 1.29 -5.54 4.03
N GLN A 48 1.15 -5.52 5.34
CA GLN A 48 1.62 -6.56 6.24
C GLN A 48 0.54 -6.86 7.29
N GLY A 49 0.61 -8.03 7.91
CA GLY A 49 -0.31 -8.40 9.00
C GLY A 49 -1.79 -8.26 8.63
N TYR A 50 -2.54 -7.51 9.44
CA TYR A 50 -3.99 -7.34 9.27
C TYR A 50 -4.35 -6.66 7.94
N ALA A 51 -3.63 -5.61 7.54
CA ALA A 51 -3.86 -4.94 6.25
C ALA A 51 -3.78 -5.91 5.06
N MET A 52 -2.80 -6.83 5.08
CA MET A 52 -2.63 -7.82 4.02
C MET A 52 -3.80 -8.83 4.01
N TYR A 53 -4.20 -9.30 5.18
CA TYR A 53 -5.33 -10.22 5.32
C TYR A 53 -6.64 -9.59 4.81
N TRP A 54 -6.94 -8.37 5.24
CA TRP A 54 -8.11 -7.62 4.80
C TRP A 54 -8.14 -7.44 3.28
N TRP A 55 -7.02 -7.01 2.68
CA TRP A 55 -6.92 -6.81 1.24
C TRP A 55 -7.15 -8.10 0.44
N THR A 56 -6.51 -9.21 0.85
CA THR A 56 -6.69 -10.50 0.17
C THR A 56 -8.08 -11.10 0.33
N SER A 57 -8.79 -10.77 1.40
CA SER A 57 -10.19 -11.18 1.59
C SER A 57 -11.11 -10.42 0.65
N LEU A 58 -10.93 -9.11 0.51
CA LEU A 58 -11.68 -8.28 -0.43
C LEU A 58 -11.49 -8.71 -1.90
N GLU A 59 -10.26 -9.02 -2.31
CA GLU A 59 -10.01 -9.51 -3.68
C GLU A 59 -10.71 -10.84 -3.98
N LYS A 60 -10.93 -11.68 -2.96
CA LYS A 60 -11.67 -12.94 -3.12
C LYS A 60 -13.17 -12.68 -3.26
N GLU A 61 -13.70 -11.75 -2.48
CA GLU A 61 -15.10 -11.34 -2.57
C GLU A 61 -15.42 -10.72 -3.93
N GLU A 62 -14.55 -9.84 -4.45
CA GLU A 62 -14.71 -9.25 -5.79
C GLU A 62 -14.75 -10.33 -6.88
N LYS A 63 -13.84 -11.30 -6.85
CA LYS A 63 -13.78 -12.38 -7.85
C LYS A 63 -14.92 -13.39 -7.75
N ALA A 64 -15.63 -13.43 -6.62
CA ALA A 64 -16.75 -14.32 -6.40
C ALA A 64 -18.10 -13.71 -6.81
N SER A 65 -18.14 -12.40 -7.05
CA SER A 65 -19.33 -11.65 -7.51
C SER A 65 -19.34 -11.46 -9.02
#